data_AF-A0A957ZCX5-F1
#
_entry.id   AF-A0A957ZCX5-F1
#
_cell.length_a   1.000
_cell.length_b   1.000
_cell.length_c   1.000
_cell.angle_alpha   90.00
_cell.angle_beta   90.00
_cell.angle_gamma   90.00
#
_symmetry.space_group_name_H-M   'P 1'
#
loop_
_entity.id
_entity.type
_entity.pdbx_description
1 polymer ?
#
loop_
_entity_poly.entity_id
_entity_poly.type
_entity_poly.pdbx_seq_one_letter_code
_entity_poly.pdbx_strand_id
1 'polypeptide(L)'
;MAILLTCLLTQQVSIARAQEAPCTPEPSFHQRIGVNVERTDGRTIDSYDAALLEAGWYHDYSVSVAPSRVNGMQHVQLVRATISTANLDGLLGPAVDSNPGALWLLGNEPDRFSQDG
;
A
#
# COMPACT_ATOMS: atom_id res chain seq x y z
N MET A 1 53.14 5.00 35.79
CA MET A 1 51.89 4.20 35.92
C MET A 1 50.74 5.18 35.68
N ALA A 2 50.11 5.07 34.52
CA ALA A 2 49.18 6.06 33.96
C ALA A 2 47.75 5.82 34.46
N ILE A 3 46.99 6.87 34.81
CA ILE A 3 45.52 6.79 34.88
C ILE A 3 44.90 8.08 34.30
N LEU A 4 43.92 7.84 33.44
CA LEU A 4 43.30 8.66 32.41
C LEU A 4 42.63 9.97 32.89
N LEU A 5 42.79 10.98 32.03
CA LEU A 5 41.99 12.21 31.98
C LEU A 5 40.57 11.88 31.44
N THR A 6 39.53 12.09 32.24
CA THR A 6 38.14 11.85 31.81
C THR A 6 37.59 13.09 31.10
N CYS A 7 37.58 13.08 29.76
CA CYS A 7 36.84 14.06 28.96
C CYS A 7 35.33 13.78 29.06
N LEU A 8 34.58 14.60 29.78
CA LEU A 8 33.12 14.65 29.64
C LEU A 8 32.77 15.30 28.29
N LEU A 9 32.44 14.46 27.31
CA LEU A 9 31.80 14.89 26.07
C LEU A 9 30.32 15.19 26.37
N THR A 10 29.98 16.46 26.43
CA THR A 10 28.58 16.92 26.39
C THR A 10 28.00 16.58 25.01
N GLN A 11 27.21 15.50 24.92
CA GLN A 11 26.40 15.24 23.73
C GLN A 11 25.32 16.32 23.64
N GLN A 12 25.46 17.23 22.69
CA GLN A 12 24.37 18.11 22.29
C GLN A 12 23.30 17.24 21.63
N VAL A 13 22.20 16.99 22.34
CA VAL A 13 20.98 16.46 21.73
C VAL A 13 20.39 17.57 20.90
N SER A 14 20.73 17.61 19.60
CA SER A 14 19.98 18.40 18.64
C SER A 14 18.58 17.80 18.55
N ILE A 15 17.61 18.44 19.21
CA ILE A 15 16.21 18.21 18.94
C ILE A 15 15.95 18.81 17.56
N ALA A 16 16.07 17.99 16.52
CA ALA A 16 15.53 18.35 15.22
C ALA A 16 14.03 18.60 15.44
N ARG A 17 13.58 19.84 15.20
CA ARG A 17 12.15 20.09 15.11
C ARG A 17 11.65 19.25 13.94
N ALA A 18 10.65 18.40 14.19
CA ALA A 18 9.87 17.83 13.11
C ALA A 18 9.33 19.02 12.31
N GLN A 19 9.83 19.19 11.08
CA GLN A 19 9.20 20.05 10.10
C GLN A 19 7.77 19.50 9.95
N GLU A 20 6.76 20.33 10.18
CA GLU A 20 5.39 19.95 9.84
C GLU A 20 5.42 19.48 8.38
N ALA A 21 5.12 18.20 8.16
CA ALA A 21 4.97 17.71 6.81
C ALA A 21 3.90 18.60 6.16
N PRO A 22 4.16 19.21 4.99
CA PRO A 22 3.15 20.00 4.32
C PRO A 22 1.88 19.16 4.25
N CYS A 23 0.75 19.72 4.69
CA CYS A 23 -0.55 19.06 4.58
C CYS A 23 -0.63 18.44 3.20
N THR A 24 -0.80 17.12 3.15
CA THR A 24 -0.89 16.39 1.89
C THR A 24 -1.93 17.12 1.04
N PRO A 25 -1.59 17.58 -0.17
CA PRO A 25 -2.58 18.22 -1.01
C PRO A 25 -3.79 17.29 -1.11
N GLU A 26 -4.99 17.86 -0.99
CA GLU A 26 -6.24 17.11 -1.17
C GLU A 26 -6.09 16.16 -2.36
N PRO A 27 -6.46 14.88 -2.23
CA PRO A 27 -6.31 13.93 -3.30
C PRO A 27 -6.95 14.51 -4.56
N SER A 28 -6.21 14.41 -5.67
CA SER A 28 -6.68 14.91 -6.97
C SER A 28 -8.03 14.28 -7.32
N PHE A 29 -8.79 14.91 -8.22
CA PHE A 29 -10.09 14.38 -8.60
C PHE A 29 -10.01 12.90 -9.02
N HIS A 30 -9.00 12.55 -9.82
CA HIS A 30 -8.72 11.17 -10.23
C HIS A 30 -8.51 10.24 -9.04
N GLN A 31 -7.78 10.65 -7.99
CA GLN A 31 -7.52 9.81 -6.82
C GLN A 31 -8.76 9.47 -6.00
N ARG A 32 -9.87 10.20 -6.16
CA ARG A 32 -11.15 9.90 -5.50
C ARG A 32 -11.97 8.84 -6.24
N ILE A 33 -11.64 8.59 -7.51
CA ILE A 33 -12.34 7.66 -8.38
C ILE A 33 -11.50 6.39 -8.54
N GLY A 34 -12.12 5.26 -8.21
CA GLY A 34 -11.53 3.94 -8.39
C GLY A 34 -12.50 2.98 -9.06
N VAL A 35 -11.94 1.92 -9.65
CA VAL A 35 -12.71 0.90 -10.33
C VAL A 35 -12.35 -0.51 -9.85
N ASN A 36 -13.36 -1.36 -9.80
CA ASN A 36 -13.18 -2.78 -9.50
C ASN A 36 -12.98 -3.53 -10.82
N VAL A 37 -11.97 -4.40 -10.88
CA VAL A 37 -11.72 -5.26 -12.03
C VAL A 37 -12.07 -6.70 -11.66
N GLU A 38 -13.14 -7.21 -12.25
CA GLU A 38 -13.49 -8.62 -12.15
C GLU A 38 -12.52 -9.46 -13.00
N ARG A 39 -12.02 -10.57 -12.45
CA ARG A 39 -10.99 -11.41 -13.09
C ARG A 39 -11.49 -12.80 -13.49
N THR A 40 -12.75 -13.13 -13.21
CA THR A 40 -13.33 -14.47 -13.47
C THR A 40 -13.23 -14.92 -14.92
N ASP A 41 -13.19 -13.99 -15.88
CA ASP A 41 -13.04 -14.28 -17.32
C ASP A 41 -11.59 -14.17 -17.83
N GLY A 42 -10.63 -13.99 -16.92
CA GLY A 42 -9.21 -13.85 -17.24
C GLY A 42 -8.79 -12.45 -17.70
N ARG A 43 -9.71 -11.48 -17.78
CA ARG A 43 -9.35 -10.08 -18.07
C ARG A 43 -8.65 -9.44 -16.89
N THR A 44 -7.77 -8.51 -17.21
CA THR A 44 -7.07 -7.64 -16.24
C THR A 44 -7.38 -6.18 -16.59
N ILE A 45 -6.87 -5.24 -15.78
CA ILE A 45 -7.00 -3.81 -16.09
C ILE A 45 -6.46 -3.46 -17.50
N ASP A 46 -5.44 -4.18 -17.97
CA ASP A 46 -4.83 -3.99 -19.29
C ASP A 46 -5.71 -4.47 -20.46
N SER A 47 -6.79 -5.20 -20.16
CA SER A 47 -7.77 -5.64 -21.16
C SER A 47 -8.74 -4.53 -21.59
N TYR A 48 -8.70 -3.38 -20.93
CA TYR A 48 -9.59 -2.25 -21.14
C TYR A 48 -8.79 -0.99 -21.50
N ASP A 49 -9.42 -0.07 -22.23
CA ASP A 49 -8.92 1.30 -22.36
C ASP A 49 -9.22 2.10 -21.09
N ALA A 50 -8.61 1.67 -19.97
CA ALA A 50 -8.90 2.19 -18.65
C ALA A 50 -8.43 3.63 -18.45
N ALA A 51 -7.57 4.16 -19.34
CA ALA A 51 -7.15 5.55 -19.32
C ALA A 51 -8.33 6.51 -19.52
N LEU A 52 -9.36 6.12 -20.29
CA LEU A 52 -10.57 6.91 -20.55
C LEU A 52 -11.42 7.14 -19.30
N LEU A 53 -11.25 6.31 -18.26
CA LEU A 53 -12.03 6.41 -17.02
C LEU A 53 -11.51 7.51 -16.10
N GLU A 54 -10.28 8.01 -16.34
CA GLU A 54 -9.66 9.02 -15.50
C GLU A 54 -9.64 8.62 -14.01
N ALA A 55 -9.66 7.31 -13.72
CA ALA A 55 -9.55 6.79 -12.36
C ALA A 55 -8.10 6.89 -11.87
N GLY A 56 -7.93 7.14 -10.57
CA GLY A 56 -6.61 7.19 -9.93
C GLY A 56 -6.16 5.84 -9.41
N TRP A 57 -7.08 4.90 -9.26
CA TRP A 57 -6.78 3.57 -8.75
C TRP A 57 -7.74 2.49 -9.26
N TYR A 58 -7.30 1.25 -9.18
CA TYR A 58 -8.15 0.08 -9.38
C TYR A 58 -7.84 -0.96 -8.30
N HIS A 59 -8.78 -1.87 -8.04
CA HIS A 59 -8.49 -3.10 -7.30
C HIS A 59 -9.16 -4.27 -7.97
N ASP A 60 -8.62 -5.45 -7.77
CA ASP A 60 -9.09 -6.67 -8.40
C ASP A 60 -9.29 -7.81 -7.39
N TYR A 61 -9.56 -7.42 -6.14
CA TYR A 61 -9.75 -8.30 -4.97
C TYR A 61 -8.54 -9.18 -4.64
N SER A 62 -7.34 -8.82 -5.11
CA SER A 62 -6.12 -9.60 -4.89
C SER A 62 -4.94 -8.77 -4.37
N VAL A 63 -3.86 -9.49 -4.03
CA VAL A 63 -2.54 -8.93 -3.74
C VAL A 63 -1.63 -9.22 -4.93
N SER A 64 -0.89 -8.21 -5.38
CA SER A 64 0.07 -8.33 -6.48
C SER A 64 1.40 -7.69 -6.12
N VAL A 65 2.49 -8.43 -6.41
CA VAL A 65 3.87 -7.97 -6.22
C VAL A 65 4.25 -6.91 -7.25
N ALA A 66 3.84 -7.09 -8.51
CA ALA A 66 4.15 -6.19 -9.62
C ALA A 66 2.87 -5.88 -10.41
N PRO A 67 1.94 -5.08 -9.85
CA PRO A 67 0.69 -4.76 -10.51
C PRO A 67 0.92 -3.86 -11.73
N SER A 68 0.00 -3.93 -12.70
CA SER A 68 -0.02 -2.95 -13.80
C SER A 68 -0.32 -1.55 -13.27
N ARG A 69 0.25 -0.54 -13.92
CA ARG A 69 0.11 0.89 -13.56
C ARG A 69 -0.38 1.70 -14.76
N VAL A 70 -1.46 1.23 -15.39
CA VAL A 70 -2.07 1.86 -16.57
C VAL A 70 -2.35 3.33 -16.28
N ASN A 71 -1.78 4.24 -17.09
CA ASN A 71 -1.92 5.68 -16.92
C ASN A 71 -1.60 6.21 -15.49
N GLY A 72 -0.69 5.53 -14.78
CA GLY A 72 -0.34 5.90 -13.40
C GLY A 72 -1.37 5.49 -12.34
N MET A 73 -2.41 4.73 -12.70
CA MET A 73 -3.34 4.15 -11.74
C MET A 73 -2.59 3.30 -10.72
N GLN A 74 -2.96 3.48 -9.45
CA GLN A 74 -2.46 2.63 -8.38
C GLN A 74 -3.31 1.36 -8.27
N HIS A 75 -2.65 0.23 -8.09
CA HIS A 75 -3.35 -0.97 -7.64
C HIS A 75 -3.53 -0.92 -6.13
N VAL A 76 -4.78 -0.84 -5.69
CA VAL A 76 -5.14 -0.99 -4.28
C VAL A 76 -5.16 -2.48 -3.96
N GLN A 77 -4.30 -2.87 -3.04
CA GLN A 77 -4.09 -4.26 -2.67
C GLN A 77 -5.23 -4.70 -1.76
N LEU A 78 -5.85 -5.86 -2.00
CA LEU A 78 -6.88 -6.39 -1.12
C LEU A 78 -6.45 -7.73 -0.53
N VAL A 79 -6.34 -7.77 0.80
CA VAL A 79 -6.12 -9.01 1.56
C VAL A 79 -7.48 -9.53 1.99
N ARG A 80 -7.90 -10.68 1.45
CA ARG A 80 -9.16 -11.34 1.86
C ARG A 80 -9.07 -11.77 3.33
N ALA A 81 -10.16 -11.66 4.08
CA ALA A 81 -10.19 -12.13 5.47
C ALA A 81 -10.05 -13.66 5.59
N THR A 82 -10.28 -14.38 4.48
CA THR A 82 -10.13 -15.83 4.36
C THR A 82 -8.69 -16.31 4.17
N ILE A 83 -7.71 -15.40 4.09
CA ILE A 83 -6.29 -15.77 3.98
C ILE A 83 -5.81 -16.56 5.21
N SER A 84 -4.97 -17.57 4.98
CA SER A 84 -4.28 -18.25 6.09
C SER A 84 -3.29 -17.31 6.76
N THR A 85 -3.42 -17.14 8.07
CA THR A 85 -2.51 -16.29 8.86
C THR A 85 -1.25 -17.00 9.34
N ALA A 86 -1.11 -18.30 9.05
CA ALA A 86 0.01 -19.12 9.54
C ALA A 86 1.39 -18.70 8.98
N ASN A 87 1.43 -18.01 7.84
CA ASN A 87 2.66 -17.54 7.20
C ASN A 87 2.41 -16.24 6.41
N LEU A 88 1.94 -15.18 7.10
CA LEU A 88 1.64 -13.90 6.45
C LEU A 88 2.89 -13.27 5.81
N ASP A 89 4.06 -13.37 6.45
CA ASP A 89 5.29 -12.80 5.90
C ASP A 89 5.66 -13.43 4.56
N GLY A 90 5.55 -14.76 4.45
CA GLY A 90 5.80 -15.44 3.18
C GLY A 90 4.75 -15.14 2.10
N LEU A 91 3.49 -14.89 2.49
CA LEU A 91 2.39 -14.61 1.58
C LEU A 91 2.36 -13.15 1.09
N LEU A 92 2.63 -12.19 1.98
CA LEU A 92 2.44 -10.77 1.75
C LEU A 92 3.76 -9.99 1.66
N GLY A 93 4.82 -10.46 2.32
CA GLY A 93 6.12 -9.78 2.42
C GLY A 93 6.66 -9.29 1.06
N PRO A 94 6.76 -10.15 0.03
CA PRO A 94 7.24 -9.71 -1.28
C PRO A 94 6.39 -8.58 -1.90
N ALA A 95 5.07 -8.59 -1.68
CA ALA A 95 4.18 -7.56 -2.19
C ALA A 95 4.28 -6.26 -1.39
N VAL A 96 4.45 -6.35 -0.06
CA VAL A 96 4.71 -5.22 0.82
C VAL A 96 6.03 -4.54 0.43
N ASP A 97 7.10 -5.31 0.28
CA ASP A 97 8.43 -4.80 -0.06
C ASP A 97 8.47 -4.14 -1.44
N SER A 98 7.73 -4.70 -2.41
CA SER A 98 7.71 -4.22 -3.80
C SER A 98 6.78 -3.03 -4.03
N ASN A 99 5.90 -2.71 -3.08
CA ASN A 99 4.87 -1.67 -3.26
C ASN A 99 4.84 -0.66 -2.10
N PRO A 100 5.95 0.05 -1.82
CA PRO A 100 5.97 1.09 -0.80
C PRO A 100 4.96 2.20 -1.13
N GLY A 101 4.14 2.57 -0.14
CA GLY A 101 3.11 3.60 -0.30
C GLY A 101 1.82 3.14 -0.97
N ALA A 102 1.67 1.84 -1.28
CA ALA A 102 0.39 1.31 -1.75
C ALA A 102 -0.70 1.41 -0.68
N LEU A 103 -1.94 1.56 -1.13
CA LEU A 103 -3.14 1.43 -0.29
C LEU A 103 -3.52 -0.04 -0.19
N TRP A 104 -3.89 -0.46 1.03
CA TRP A 104 -4.28 -1.83 1.35
C TRP A 104 -5.68 -1.85 1.97
N LEU A 105 -6.53 -2.74 1.47
CA LEU A 105 -7.83 -3.07 2.00
C LEU A 105 -7.74 -4.43 2.69
N LEU A 106 -8.42 -4.55 3.84
CA LEU A 106 -8.49 -5.79 4.61
C LEU A 106 -9.93 -6.27 4.66
N GLY A 107 -10.16 -7.45 4.11
CA GLY A 107 -11.48 -8.04 3.98
C GLY A 107 -12.30 -7.43 2.84
N ASN A 108 -13.23 -8.23 2.32
CA ASN A 108 -14.24 -7.81 1.38
C ASN A 108 -15.59 -8.31 1.88
N GLU A 109 -16.41 -7.39 2.38
CA GLU A 109 -17.74 -7.66 2.95
C GLU A 109 -17.70 -8.83 3.97
N PRO A 110 -16.97 -8.69 5.09
CA PRO A 110 -16.88 -9.75 6.10
C PRO A 110 -18.22 -10.02 6.82
N ASP A 111 -19.24 -9.18 6.61
CA ASP A 111 -20.61 -9.37 7.09
C ASP A 111 -21.48 -10.20 6.13
N ARG A 112 -20.92 -10.59 4.97
CA ARG A 112 -21.60 -11.35 3.93
C ARG A 112 -21.04 -12.77 3.87
N PHE A 113 -21.90 -13.74 4.20
CA PHE A 113 -21.57 -15.17 4.11
C PHE A 113 -21.04 -15.61 2.73
N SER A 114 -21.52 -14.98 1.64
CA SER A 114 -21.05 -15.31 0.28
C SER A 114 -19.72 -14.67 -0.09
N GLN A 115 -19.10 -13.92 0.82
CA GLN A 115 -17.85 -13.20 0.62
C GLN A 115 -16.82 -13.65 1.65
N ASP A 116 -16.48 -12.81 2.61
CA ASP A 116 -15.42 -13.09 3.60
C ASP A 116 -15.92 -13.69 4.92
N GLY A 117 -17.23 -13.91 5.07
CA GLY A 117 -17.75 -14.97 5.94
C GLY A 117 -18.57 -14.49 7.10
#